data_AF-A0A1I8HYZ0-F1
#
_entry.id   AF-A0A1I8HYZ0-F1
#
_cell.length_a   1.000
_cell.length_b   1.000
_cell.length_c   1.000
_cell.angle_alpha   90.00
_cell.angle_beta   90.00
_cell.angle_gamma   90.00
#
_symmetry.space_group_name_H-M   'P 1'
#
loop_
_entity.id
_entity.type
_entity.pdbx_description
1 polymer ?
#
loop_
_entity_poly.entity_id
_entity_poly.type
_entity_poly.pdbx_seq_one_letter_code
_entity_poly.pdbx_strand_id
1 'polypeptide(L)'
;MKLLDTPKFDPFLGAIRQAACDYELDFRLENYSCKMISTDKRQFKKFTAERQSASPGGRLPQLQLLSPPQSEQGGSYFQTSWHSSQSEEDGETSGCGGPAAGISHKTLFYLISTLNSSFFDYDFTCCDSEEFSRESLLERVQADVDDRLGRCVPSYAGFRAAFWHTLDDEISLSDCDIYSYNPDNVSDPYCSGGVLWSFNYMFFNKKLKRIVFLSCCARAIMNGGGGGGRPGAFDEAYFDYDDDGDFSGLPAAACVPPRDDLQDFGGDFVSTAAAAAAFRG
;
A
#
# COMPACT_ATOMS: atom_id res chain seq x y z
N MET A 1 -0.38 -11.86 7.86
CA MET A 1 -0.47 -11.24 9.20
C MET A 1 -1.86 -11.49 9.77
N LYS A 2 -2.08 -11.46 11.10
CA LYS A 2 -3.43 -11.66 11.66
C LYS A 2 -4.14 -10.31 11.83
N LEU A 3 -5.27 -10.12 11.17
CA LEU A 3 -6.16 -8.98 11.38
C LEU A 3 -6.74 -9.01 12.80
N LEU A 4 -6.75 -7.84 13.45
CA LEU A 4 -7.28 -7.61 14.79
C LEU A 4 -8.60 -6.87 14.68
N ASP A 5 -9.63 -7.39 15.34
CA ASP A 5 -10.91 -6.71 15.45
C ASP A 5 -10.75 -5.41 16.25
N THR A 6 -11.06 -4.28 15.62
CA THR A 6 -10.83 -2.93 16.15
C THR A 6 -12.07 -2.08 15.88
N PRO A 7 -13.18 -2.28 16.63
CA PRO A 7 -14.49 -1.69 16.34
C PRO A 7 -14.50 -0.16 16.41
N LYS A 8 -13.54 0.44 17.11
CA LYS A 8 -13.34 1.89 17.15
C LYS A 8 -12.95 2.50 15.80
N PHE A 9 -12.56 1.69 14.82
CA PHE A 9 -12.29 2.15 13.45
C PHE A 9 -13.55 2.23 12.58
N ASP A 10 -14.61 1.48 12.92
CA ASP A 10 -15.84 1.39 12.12
C ASP A 10 -16.52 2.74 11.84
N PRO A 11 -16.61 3.68 12.79
CA PRO A 11 -17.22 4.99 12.52
C PRO A 11 -16.51 5.75 11.41
N PHE A 12 -15.18 5.66 11.33
CA PHE A 12 -14.39 6.35 10.31
C PHE A 12 -14.50 5.64 8.95
N LEU A 13 -14.47 4.31 8.94
CA LEU A 13 -14.69 3.50 7.74
C LEU A 13 -16.05 3.82 7.11
N GLY A 14 -17.11 3.88 7.91
CA GLY A 14 -18.45 4.24 7.45
C GLY A 14 -18.55 5.68 6.96
N ALA A 15 -18.02 6.63 7.73
CA ALA A 15 -18.09 8.05 7.39
C ALA A 15 -17.35 8.38 6.08
N ILE A 16 -16.13 7.86 5.89
CA ILE A 16 -15.33 8.13 4.69
C ILE A 16 -15.93 7.50 3.44
N ARG A 17 -16.41 6.25 3.52
CA ARG A 17 -16.99 5.54 2.37
C ARG A 17 -18.34 6.12 1.93
N GLN A 18 -19.15 6.65 2.85
CA GLN A 18 -20.47 7.18 2.54
C GLN A 18 -20.47 8.65 2.09
N ALA A 19 -19.45 9.42 2.47
CA ALA A 19 -19.43 10.87 2.25
C ALA A 19 -18.67 11.30 1.00
N ALA A 20 -18.12 10.37 0.21
CA ALA A 20 -17.48 10.68 -1.05
C ALA A 20 -18.54 11.08 -2.10
N CYS A 21 -18.49 12.33 -2.56
CA CYS A 21 -19.50 12.87 -3.48
C CYS A 21 -19.20 12.54 -4.94
N ASP A 22 -18.03 12.96 -5.43
CA ASP A 22 -17.62 12.87 -6.84
C ASP A 22 -16.57 11.78 -7.09
N TYR A 23 -16.20 11.07 -6.03
CA TYR A 23 -15.11 10.09 -6.02
C TYR A 23 -15.60 8.75 -5.48
N GLU A 24 -15.11 7.66 -6.08
CA GLU A 24 -15.17 6.35 -5.46
C GLU A 24 -13.92 6.20 -4.58
N LEU A 25 -14.11 6.04 -3.27
CA LEU A 25 -13.03 5.83 -2.31
C LEU A 25 -12.93 4.37 -1.89
N ASP A 26 -11.83 3.70 -2.22
CA ASP A 26 -11.43 2.47 -1.54
C ASP A 26 -10.58 2.84 -0.31
N PHE A 27 -11.24 3.00 0.83
CA PHE A 27 -10.62 3.35 2.11
C PHE A 27 -10.49 2.13 3.03
N ARG A 28 -9.30 1.95 3.61
CA ARG A 28 -8.93 0.85 4.50
C ARG A 28 -8.22 1.41 5.73
N LEU A 29 -8.70 0.97 6.89
CA LEU A 29 -8.11 1.24 8.18
C LEU A 29 -8.13 -0.05 8.98
N GLU A 30 -6.99 -0.75 9.00
CA GLU A 30 -6.88 -2.13 9.45
C GLU A 30 -5.74 -2.29 10.45
N ASN A 31 -5.94 -3.14 11.46
CA ASN A 31 -4.96 -3.37 12.52
C ASN A 31 -4.48 -4.81 12.50
N TYR A 32 -3.16 -5.01 12.41
CA TYR A 32 -2.55 -6.33 12.22
C TYR A 32 -1.59 -6.67 13.35
N SER A 33 -1.64 -7.90 13.85
CA SER A 33 -0.63 -8.47 14.75
C SER A 33 0.53 -9.07 13.96
N CYS A 34 1.76 -8.67 14.31
CA CYS A 34 3.03 -9.19 13.78
C CYS A 34 3.60 -10.36 14.60
N LYS A 35 2.83 -10.90 15.56
CA LYS A 35 3.24 -12.10 16.32
C LYS A 35 3.32 -13.29 15.37
N MET A 36 4.54 -13.74 15.06
CA MET A 36 4.78 -14.90 14.21
C MET A 36 4.27 -16.18 14.87
N ILE A 37 3.28 -16.81 14.25
CA ILE A 37 2.87 -18.19 14.55
C ILE A 37 3.67 -19.18 13.68
N SER A 38 3.45 -20.48 13.86
CA SER A 38 4.21 -21.53 13.17
C SER A 38 4.17 -21.40 11.64
N THR A 39 3.03 -21.00 11.08
CA THR A 39 2.87 -20.75 9.63
C THR A 39 3.69 -19.55 9.17
N ASP A 40 3.65 -18.43 9.89
CA ASP A 40 4.43 -17.22 9.55
C ASP A 40 5.93 -17.49 9.63
N LYS A 41 6.38 -18.27 10.62
CA LYS A 41 7.80 -18.66 10.75
C LYS A 41 8.26 -19.46 9.54
N ARG A 42 7.40 -20.34 9.00
CA ARG A 42 7.69 -21.11 7.78
C ARG A 42 7.76 -20.19 6.55
N GLN A 43 6.81 -19.26 6.42
CA GLN A 43 6.80 -18.29 5.33
C GLN A 43 8.02 -17.36 5.38
N PHE A 44 8.39 -16.86 6.56
CA PHE A 44 9.57 -16.02 6.72
C PHE A 44 10.88 -16.73 6.35
N LYS A 45 11.02 -18.01 6.71
CA LYS A 45 12.17 -18.83 6.29
C LYS A 45 12.23 -18.98 4.76
N LYS A 46 11.09 -19.26 4.13
CA LYS A 46 10.99 -19.36 2.66
C LYS A 46 11.37 -18.03 1.99
N PHE A 47 10.76 -16.93 2.44
CA PHE A 47 11.04 -15.56 1.98
C PHE A 47 12.54 -15.22 2.02
N THR A 48 13.19 -15.53 3.14
CA THR A 48 14.64 -15.24 3.30
C THR A 48 15.49 -16.14 2.40
N ALA A 49 15.14 -17.42 2.25
CA ALA A 49 15.89 -18.36 1.41
C ALA A 49 15.81 -18.00 -0.09
N GLU A 50 14.63 -17.59 -0.57
CA GLU A 50 14.43 -17.17 -1.96
C GLU A 50 15.29 -15.95 -2.30
N ARG A 51 15.28 -14.92 -1.43
CA ARG A 51 16.13 -13.74 -1.65
C ARG A 51 17.62 -14.04 -1.50
N GLN A 52 18.01 -14.98 -0.62
CA GLN A 52 19.41 -15.44 -0.55
C GLN A 52 19.86 -16.06 -1.87
N SER A 53 19.01 -16.87 -2.50
CA SER A 53 19.33 -17.48 -3.79
C SER A 53 19.38 -16.48 -4.94
N ALA A 54 18.59 -15.41 -4.88
CA ALA A 54 18.60 -14.33 -5.88
C ALA A 54 19.76 -13.33 -5.70
N SER A 55 20.37 -13.26 -4.51
CA SER A 55 21.43 -12.30 -4.21
C SER A 55 22.78 -12.72 -4.83
N PRO A 56 23.48 -11.82 -5.54
CA PRO A 56 24.83 -12.07 -6.04
C PRO A 56 25.78 -12.45 -4.91
N GLY A 57 26.30 -13.69 -4.93
CA GLY A 57 27.20 -14.20 -3.89
C GLY A 57 26.53 -14.93 -2.73
N GLY A 58 25.21 -15.20 -2.79
CA GLY A 58 24.51 -16.08 -1.86
C GLY A 58 24.42 -15.57 -0.42
N ARG A 59 24.76 -14.30 -0.17
CA ARG A 59 24.59 -13.63 1.12
C ARG A 59 23.58 -12.49 0.98
N LEU A 60 22.67 -12.41 1.94
CA LEU A 60 21.77 -11.27 2.05
C LEU A 60 22.41 -10.19 2.94
N PRO A 61 22.42 -8.93 2.48
CA PRO A 61 22.70 -7.79 3.34
C PRO A 61 21.78 -7.79 4.57
N GLN A 62 22.25 -7.31 5.72
CA GLN A 62 21.42 -7.23 6.93
C GLN A 62 20.24 -6.26 6.77
N LEU A 63 20.45 -5.20 5.98
CA LEU A 63 19.47 -4.19 5.64
C LEU A 63 19.38 -4.04 4.12
N GLN A 64 18.16 -3.86 3.61
CA GLN A 64 17.90 -3.54 2.21
C GLN A 64 17.59 -2.05 2.07
N LEU A 65 17.93 -1.48 0.92
CA LEU A 65 17.67 -0.08 0.64
C LEU A 65 16.16 0.15 0.40
N LEU A 66 15.65 1.26 0.90
CA LEU A 66 14.28 1.72 0.65
C LEU A 66 14.29 2.81 -0.41
N SER A 67 13.15 3.04 -1.09
CA SER A 67 12.99 4.21 -1.94
C SER A 67 12.96 5.51 -1.11
N PRO A 68 13.33 6.65 -1.71
CA PRO A 68 13.30 7.95 -1.03
C PRO A 68 11.87 8.30 -0.54
N PRO A 69 11.74 8.94 0.64
CA PRO A 69 10.44 9.34 1.17
C PRO A 69 9.73 10.30 0.21
N GLN A 70 8.46 10.00 -0.10
CA GLN A 70 7.69 10.81 -1.03
C GLN A 70 7.11 12.07 -0.38
N SER A 71 6.95 12.07 0.96
CA SER A 71 6.50 13.25 1.71
C SER A 71 7.48 14.43 1.65
N GLU A 72 8.72 14.21 1.19
CA GLU A 72 9.75 15.25 1.10
C GLU A 72 9.86 15.91 -0.28
N GLN A 73 9.17 15.39 -1.30
CA GLN A 73 9.36 15.82 -2.70
C GLN A 73 8.66 17.15 -3.07
N GLY A 74 8.00 17.80 -2.10
CA GLY A 74 7.38 19.13 -2.25
C GLY A 74 8.32 20.33 -2.11
N GLY A 75 9.64 20.14 -2.00
CA GLY A 75 10.62 21.22 -1.81
C GLY A 75 11.86 21.09 -2.70
N SER A 76 12.19 22.17 -3.41
CA SER A 76 13.37 22.43 -4.25
C SER A 76 14.61 21.54 -4.03
N TYR A 77 15.12 21.04 -5.15
CA TYR A 77 16.45 20.47 -5.44
C TYR A 77 17.52 20.68 -4.35
N PHE A 78 17.94 19.60 -3.70
CA PHE A 78 19.23 19.56 -3.00
C PHE A 78 20.19 18.63 -3.72
N GLN A 79 21.13 19.26 -4.41
CA GLN A 79 22.38 18.70 -4.90
C GLN A 79 23.37 18.71 -3.74
N THR A 80 23.81 17.55 -3.24
CA THR A 80 25.03 17.50 -2.42
C THR A 80 25.89 16.27 -2.71
N SER A 81 27.05 16.61 -3.26
CA SER A 81 28.30 15.89 -3.49
C SER A 81 28.71 14.89 -2.40
N TRP A 82 29.18 13.72 -2.84
CA TRP A 82 29.66 12.62 -2.01
C TRP A 82 31.08 12.85 -1.51
N HIS A 83 31.29 12.86 -0.20
CA HIS A 83 32.61 12.61 0.39
C HIS A 83 32.54 11.34 1.23
N SER A 84 33.17 10.28 0.71
CA SER A 84 33.35 9.01 1.40
C SER A 84 34.38 9.19 2.51
N SER A 85 34.03 8.85 3.74
CA SER A 85 35.01 8.56 4.79
C SER A 85 34.44 7.49 5.71
N GLN A 86 35.16 6.38 5.75
CA GLN A 86 34.98 5.25 6.65
C GLN A 86 35.19 5.68 8.10
N SER A 87 34.28 5.29 8.97
CA SER A 87 34.59 5.06 10.39
C SER A 87 33.64 4.00 10.93
N GLU A 88 34.21 2.83 11.25
CA GLU A 88 33.59 1.79 12.05
C GLU A 88 33.59 2.26 13.51
N GLU A 89 32.43 2.44 14.13
CA GLU A 89 32.32 2.39 15.60
C GLU A 89 30.87 2.14 16.02
N ASP A 90 30.71 1.11 16.86
CA ASP A 90 29.47 0.60 17.42
C ASP A 90 28.74 1.65 18.28
N GLY A 91 27.50 1.94 17.94
CA GLY A 91 26.63 2.80 18.74
C GLY A 91 25.29 3.06 18.06
N GLU A 92 24.27 2.29 18.42
CA GLU A 92 22.86 2.56 18.08
C GLU A 92 22.43 3.89 18.71
N THR A 93 22.73 4.98 18.02
CA THR A 93 22.24 6.33 18.33
C THR A 93 21.19 6.70 17.28
N SER A 94 20.02 7.11 17.77
CA SER A 94 18.99 7.74 16.93
C SER A 94 19.57 9.02 16.33
N GLY A 95 19.80 9.01 15.02
CA GLY A 95 20.25 10.17 14.25
C GLY A 95 19.37 10.36 13.02
N CYS A 96 18.72 11.52 12.94
CA CYS A 96 17.99 11.99 11.76
C CYS A 96 18.96 12.37 10.62
N GLY A 97 18.62 11.97 9.38
CA GLY A 97 18.99 12.66 8.13
C GLY A 97 20.23 12.17 7.35
N GLY A 98 20.03 11.40 6.28
CA GLY A 98 21.03 11.09 5.22
C GLY A 98 21.08 9.60 4.81
N PRO A 99 21.29 9.24 3.52
CA PRO A 99 20.44 8.29 2.81
C PRO A 99 20.93 6.85 2.82
N ALA A 100 20.24 6.03 3.61
CA ALA A 100 19.78 4.69 3.27
C ALA A 100 18.97 4.24 4.50
N ALA A 101 17.67 4.52 4.51
CA ALA A 101 16.79 4.03 5.56
C ALA A 101 16.67 2.51 5.43
N GLY A 102 17.71 1.78 5.82
CA GLY A 102 17.78 0.34 5.61
C GLY A 102 16.62 -0.36 6.31
N ILE A 103 15.94 -1.26 5.59
CA ILE A 103 14.88 -2.11 6.16
C ILE A 103 15.42 -3.50 6.45
N SER A 104 15.08 -4.05 7.62
CA SER A 104 15.41 -5.46 7.91
C SER A 104 14.50 -6.39 7.12
N HIS A 105 15.00 -7.56 6.72
CA HIS A 105 14.19 -8.61 6.08
C HIS A 105 12.93 -8.96 6.85
N LYS A 106 13.02 -8.92 8.18
CA LYS A 106 11.90 -9.20 9.07
C LYS A 106 10.82 -8.12 9.00
N THR A 107 11.22 -6.85 8.98
CA THR A 107 10.28 -5.74 8.81
C THR A 107 9.67 -5.79 7.43
N LEU A 108 10.47 -5.95 6.37
CA LEU A 108 9.95 -6.06 5.00
C LEU A 108 8.95 -7.20 4.86
N PHE A 109 9.27 -8.38 5.43
CA PHE A 109 8.33 -9.49 5.49
C PHE A 109 7.01 -9.11 6.18
N TYR A 110 7.05 -8.32 7.26
CA TYR A 110 5.83 -7.84 7.91
C TYR A 110 5.02 -6.90 7.02
N LEU A 111 5.67 -5.97 6.29
CA LEU A 111 5.00 -5.06 5.37
C LEU A 111 4.33 -5.81 4.21
N ILE A 112 5.08 -6.67 3.51
CA ILE A 112 4.58 -7.50 2.40
C ILE A 112 3.46 -8.44 2.89
N SER A 113 3.63 -9.05 4.06
CA SER A 113 2.59 -9.92 4.64
C SER A 113 1.33 -9.15 5.04
N THR A 114 1.44 -7.85 5.30
CA THR A 114 0.29 -6.97 5.58
C THR A 114 -0.47 -6.69 4.30
N LEU A 115 0.23 -6.33 3.22
CA LEU A 115 -0.38 -6.14 1.89
C LEU A 115 -1.13 -7.38 1.41
N ASN A 116 -0.49 -8.56 1.43
CA ASN A 116 -1.12 -9.83 1.07
C ASN A 116 -2.34 -10.20 1.97
N SER A 117 -2.43 -9.63 3.17
CA SER A 117 -3.59 -9.85 4.05
C SER A 117 -4.72 -8.85 3.81
N SER A 118 -4.41 -7.67 3.26
CA SER A 118 -5.39 -6.60 3.00
C SER A 118 -6.00 -6.72 1.60
N PHE A 119 -5.16 -7.00 0.60
CA PHE A 119 -5.58 -7.23 -0.78
C PHE A 119 -5.51 -8.74 -1.08
N PHE A 120 -6.59 -9.45 -0.77
CA PHE A 120 -6.62 -10.92 -0.82
C PHE A 120 -6.58 -11.49 -2.25
N ASP A 121 -6.89 -10.65 -3.24
CA ASP A 121 -6.93 -10.93 -4.66
C ASP A 121 -5.63 -10.53 -5.39
N TYR A 122 -4.64 -10.00 -4.66
CA TYR A 122 -3.37 -9.54 -5.21
C TYR A 122 -2.17 -10.23 -4.55
N ASP A 123 -1.15 -10.60 -5.33
CA ASP A 123 0.05 -11.28 -4.85
C ASP A 123 1.24 -10.32 -4.78
N PHE A 124 1.70 -10.02 -3.56
CA PHE A 124 2.87 -9.16 -3.31
C PHE A 124 4.14 -9.97 -3.04
N THR A 125 4.17 -11.28 -3.34
CA THR A 125 5.33 -12.14 -3.02
C THR A 125 6.62 -11.66 -3.68
N CYS A 126 6.53 -11.05 -4.87
CA CYS A 126 7.67 -10.51 -5.61
C CYS A 126 8.03 -9.06 -5.26
N CYS A 127 7.23 -8.39 -4.42
CA CYS A 127 7.38 -6.96 -4.11
C CYS A 127 8.75 -6.67 -3.46
N ASP A 128 9.48 -5.68 -3.96
CA ASP A 128 10.83 -5.35 -3.49
C ASP A 128 10.84 -4.22 -2.43
N SER A 129 11.91 -4.19 -1.65
CA SER A 129 12.25 -3.12 -0.72
C SER A 129 12.27 -1.72 -1.36
N GLU A 130 12.58 -1.64 -2.65
CA GLU A 130 12.57 -0.38 -3.40
C GLU A 130 11.16 0.18 -3.63
N GLU A 131 10.10 -0.59 -3.43
CA GLU A 131 8.71 -0.12 -3.48
C GLU A 131 8.23 0.43 -2.14
N PHE A 132 9.07 0.39 -1.11
CA PHE A 132 8.77 0.94 0.20
C PHE A 132 9.65 2.14 0.51
N SER A 133 9.07 3.15 1.15
CA SER A 133 9.82 4.29 1.66
C SER A 133 9.58 4.42 3.17
N ARG A 134 10.59 4.90 3.90
CA ARG A 134 10.45 5.17 5.35
C ARG A 134 10.13 6.63 5.53
N GLU A 135 8.98 6.91 6.14
CA GLU A 135 8.53 8.27 6.40
C GLU A 135 9.10 8.74 7.75
N SER A 136 9.85 9.84 7.71
CA SER A 136 10.61 10.36 8.86
C SER A 136 9.78 11.25 9.78
N LEU A 137 8.69 11.83 9.27
CA LEU A 137 7.91 12.86 9.94
C LEU A 137 6.42 12.50 9.96
N LEU A 138 5.92 12.13 11.14
CA LEU A 138 4.48 11.85 11.36
C LEU A 138 3.62 13.03 10.93
N GLU A 139 4.03 14.27 11.23
CA GLU A 139 3.27 15.48 10.88
C GLU A 139 3.06 15.63 9.37
N ARG A 140 4.03 15.21 8.55
CA ARG A 140 3.89 15.24 7.09
C ARG A 140 2.90 14.19 6.59
N VAL A 141 2.96 12.99 7.16
CA VAL A 141 2.00 11.91 6.85
C VAL A 141 0.59 12.33 7.25
N GLN A 142 0.42 12.95 8.42
CA GLN A 142 -0.86 13.49 8.86
C GLN A 142 -1.37 14.58 7.92
N ALA A 143 -0.51 15.53 7.54
CA ALA A 143 -0.88 16.60 6.62
C ALA A 143 -1.27 16.08 5.23
N ASP A 144 -0.56 15.09 4.69
CA ASP A 144 -0.89 14.47 3.39
C ASP A 144 -2.25 13.75 3.42
N VAL A 145 -2.50 12.95 4.47
CA VAL A 145 -3.80 12.29 4.66
C VAL A 145 -4.92 13.32 4.85
N ASP A 146 -4.68 14.35 5.66
CA ASP A 146 -5.66 15.41 5.93
C ASP A 146 -6.04 16.17 4.66
N ASP A 147 -5.06 16.50 3.82
CA ASP A 147 -5.24 17.22 2.56
C ASP A 147 -6.02 16.39 1.54
N ARG A 148 -5.69 15.10 1.39
CA ARG A 148 -6.36 14.20 0.44
C ARG A 148 -7.79 13.87 0.86
N LEU A 149 -7.99 13.48 2.12
CA LEU A 149 -9.34 13.19 2.63
C LEU A 149 -10.19 14.45 2.73
N GLY A 150 -9.62 15.58 3.12
CA GLY A 150 -10.33 16.86 3.19
C GLY A 150 -10.88 17.34 1.85
N ARG A 151 -10.24 16.98 0.72
CA ARG A 151 -10.73 17.29 -0.63
C ARG A 151 -11.88 16.39 -1.08
N CYS A 152 -11.90 15.13 -0.65
CA CYS A 152 -12.87 14.13 -1.14
C CYS A 152 -14.02 13.85 -0.18
N VAL A 153 -13.88 14.21 1.10
CA VAL A 153 -14.83 13.87 2.18
C VAL A 153 -15.24 15.15 2.91
N PRO A 154 -16.39 15.77 2.55
CA PRO A 154 -16.82 17.04 3.14
C PRO A 154 -16.99 17.02 4.67
N SER A 155 -17.36 15.87 5.23
CA SER A 155 -17.53 15.68 6.67
C SER A 155 -16.20 15.47 7.43
N TYR A 156 -15.07 15.31 6.74
CA TYR A 156 -13.78 14.95 7.33
C TYR A 156 -13.34 15.93 8.42
N ALA A 157 -13.48 17.23 8.17
CA ALA A 157 -13.12 18.26 9.14
C ALA A 157 -13.82 18.09 10.51
N GLY A 158 -15.04 17.52 10.52
CA GLY A 158 -15.81 17.29 11.74
C GLY A 158 -15.30 16.14 12.61
N PHE A 159 -14.61 15.15 12.02
CA PHE A 159 -14.12 13.98 12.76
C PHE A 159 -12.59 13.77 12.68
N ARG A 160 -11.85 14.61 11.95
CA ARG A 160 -10.39 14.56 11.81
C ARG A 160 -9.64 14.39 13.13
N ALA A 161 -9.98 15.21 14.13
CA ALA A 161 -9.32 15.15 15.43
C ALA A 161 -9.57 13.80 16.14
N ALA A 162 -10.80 13.30 16.09
CA ALA A 162 -11.17 12.01 16.67
C ALA A 162 -10.50 10.84 15.93
N PHE A 163 -10.36 10.94 14.60
CA PHE A 163 -9.65 9.97 13.77
C PHE A 163 -8.19 9.81 14.22
N TRP A 164 -7.43 10.91 14.28
CA TRP A 164 -6.03 10.86 14.68
C TRP A 164 -5.85 10.46 16.15
N HIS A 165 -6.74 10.91 17.04
CA HIS A 165 -6.71 10.49 18.44
C HIS A 165 -6.96 8.99 18.60
N THR A 166 -7.93 8.43 17.86
CA THR A 166 -8.24 6.99 17.92
C THR A 166 -7.12 6.13 17.37
N LEU A 167 -6.43 6.61 16.32
CA LEU A 167 -5.21 5.99 15.80
C LEU A 167 -4.09 5.99 16.84
N ASP A 168 -3.81 7.14 17.46
CA ASP A 168 -2.77 7.27 18.49
C ASP A 168 -3.05 6.37 19.70
N ASP A 169 -4.30 6.31 20.16
CA ASP A 169 -4.72 5.42 21.24
C ASP A 169 -4.56 3.92 20.89
N GLU A 170 -4.66 3.54 19.61
CA GLU A 170 -4.53 2.13 19.20
C GLU A 170 -3.08 1.68 19.02
N ILE A 171 -2.25 2.52 18.40
CA ILE A 171 -0.91 2.11 17.95
C ILE A 171 0.22 2.93 18.55
N SER A 172 -0.08 4.01 19.28
CA SER A 172 0.88 4.98 19.80
C SER A 172 1.77 5.52 18.66
N LEU A 173 1.28 6.51 17.93
CA LEU A 173 1.90 6.99 16.68
C LEU A 173 3.33 7.50 16.90
N SER A 174 3.61 8.08 18.06
CA SER A 174 4.96 8.54 18.45
C SER A 174 5.99 7.41 18.60
N ASP A 175 5.55 6.19 18.84
CA ASP A 175 6.38 4.98 19.00
C ASP A 175 6.46 4.14 17.71
N CYS A 176 5.92 4.63 16.60
CA CYS A 176 5.85 3.92 15.32
C CYS A 176 7.02 4.26 14.38
N ASP A 177 7.53 3.24 13.70
CA ASP A 177 8.20 3.43 12.42
C ASP A 177 7.13 3.50 11.32
N ILE A 178 7.18 4.55 10.49
CA ILE A 178 6.18 4.77 9.43
C ILE A 178 6.79 4.38 8.08
N TYR A 179 6.03 3.60 7.32
CA TYR A 179 6.39 3.20 5.97
C TYR A 179 5.28 3.55 5.00
N SER A 180 5.65 3.88 3.76
CA SER A 180 4.73 3.99 2.63
C SER A 180 4.99 2.87 1.63
N TYR A 181 3.93 2.32 1.05
CA TYR A 181 4.02 1.44 -0.12
C TYR A 181 3.70 2.24 -1.39
N ASN A 182 4.71 2.33 -2.25
CA ASN A 182 4.77 3.14 -3.46
C ASN A 182 5.04 2.21 -4.65
N PRO A 183 4.02 1.46 -5.11
CA PRO A 183 4.19 0.48 -6.16
C PRO A 183 4.64 1.12 -7.47
N ASP A 184 5.30 0.33 -8.31
CA ASP A 184 5.38 0.64 -9.73
C ASP A 184 4.03 0.37 -10.42
N ASN A 185 3.86 0.85 -11.65
CA ASN A 185 2.59 0.70 -12.37
C ASN A 185 2.16 -0.76 -12.59
N VAL A 186 3.07 -1.73 -12.43
CA VAL A 186 2.77 -3.17 -12.60
C VAL A 186 2.33 -3.81 -11.28
N SER A 187 2.92 -3.37 -10.17
CA SER A 187 2.72 -3.89 -8.81
C SER A 187 1.62 -3.16 -8.03
N ASP A 188 0.96 -2.16 -8.65
CA ASP A 188 -0.07 -1.36 -7.99
C ASP A 188 -1.44 -2.08 -8.02
N PRO A 189 -2.01 -2.46 -6.84
CA PRO A 189 -3.36 -3.00 -6.78
C PRO A 189 -4.43 -1.99 -7.25
N TYR A 190 -4.08 -0.71 -7.34
CA TYR A 190 -4.94 0.35 -7.82
C TYR A 190 -4.76 0.69 -9.31
N CYS A 191 -3.92 -0.01 -10.08
CA CYS A 191 -3.60 0.34 -11.48
C CYS A 191 -4.81 0.39 -12.45
N SER A 192 -6.03 0.01 -12.03
CA SER A 192 -7.22 0.18 -12.85
C SER A 192 -7.46 1.66 -13.19
N GLY A 193 -7.90 1.92 -14.43
CA GLY A 193 -8.04 3.29 -14.95
C GLY A 193 -8.94 4.17 -14.10
N GLY A 194 -8.55 5.44 -13.92
CA GLY A 194 -9.35 6.46 -13.22
C GLY A 194 -8.90 6.79 -11.79
N VAL A 195 -7.79 6.22 -11.30
CA VAL A 195 -7.17 6.64 -10.04
C VAL A 195 -6.64 8.07 -10.16
N LEU A 196 -7.06 8.91 -9.23
CA LEU A 196 -6.60 10.29 -9.10
C LEU A 196 -5.43 10.39 -8.15
N TRP A 197 -5.53 9.68 -7.03
CA TRP A 197 -4.49 9.58 -6.03
C TRP A 197 -4.71 8.33 -5.18
N SER A 198 -3.62 7.82 -4.62
CA SER A 198 -3.63 6.78 -3.61
C SER A 198 -2.54 7.04 -2.57
N PHE A 199 -2.73 6.53 -1.35
CA PHE A 199 -1.69 6.44 -0.34
C PHE A 199 -1.80 5.11 0.40
N ASN A 200 -0.67 4.59 0.86
CA ASN A 200 -0.59 3.32 1.57
C ASN A 200 0.39 3.44 2.74
N TYR A 201 -0.08 3.90 3.89
CA TYR A 201 0.76 4.10 5.08
C TYR A 201 0.65 2.92 6.05
N MET A 202 1.80 2.51 6.59
CA MET A 202 1.92 1.44 7.59
C MET A 202 2.60 1.98 8.84
N PHE A 203 1.85 2.08 9.94
CA PHE A 203 2.36 2.50 11.25
C PHE A 203 2.80 1.26 12.04
N PHE A 204 4.11 0.99 12.06
CA PHE A 204 4.65 -0.19 12.72
C PHE A 204 5.16 0.11 14.13
N ASN A 205 4.43 -0.36 15.13
CA ASN A 205 4.89 -0.32 16.52
C ASN A 205 5.60 -1.63 16.90
N LYS A 206 6.93 -1.57 16.99
CA LYS A 206 7.79 -2.72 17.35
C LYS A 206 7.52 -3.26 18.76
N LYS A 207 7.16 -2.39 19.72
CA LYS A 207 6.88 -2.78 21.12
C LYS A 207 5.58 -3.57 21.21
N LEU A 208 4.53 -3.09 20.55
CA LEU A 208 3.22 -3.75 20.48
C LEU A 208 3.23 -4.97 19.54
N LYS A 209 4.20 -5.03 18.62
CA LYS A 209 4.25 -5.98 17.49
C LYS A 209 2.98 -5.89 16.66
N ARG A 210 2.59 -4.65 16.31
CA ARG A 210 1.38 -4.35 15.55
C ARG A 210 1.69 -3.41 14.41
N ILE A 211 0.95 -3.56 13.31
CA ILE A 211 0.92 -2.62 12.19
C ILE A 211 -0.51 -2.12 12.04
N VAL A 212 -0.72 -0.81 12.07
CA VAL A 212 -1.95 -0.23 11.52
C VAL A 212 -1.69 0.13 10.06
N PHE A 213 -2.48 -0.45 9.16
CA PHE A 213 -2.47 -0.16 7.73
C PHE A 213 -3.57 0.85 7.42
N LEU A 214 -3.17 2.00 6.93
CA LEU A 214 -4.03 3.10 6.51
C LEU A 214 -3.82 3.30 5.02
N SER A 215 -4.81 2.90 4.22
CA SER A 215 -4.75 2.98 2.78
C SER A 215 -6.01 3.62 2.22
N CYS A 216 -5.84 4.44 1.19
CA CYS A 216 -6.96 5.02 0.49
C CYS A 216 -6.60 5.19 -0.99
N CYS A 217 -7.53 4.85 -1.85
CA CYS A 217 -7.49 5.17 -3.27
C CYS A 217 -8.75 5.94 -3.66
N ALA A 218 -8.56 7.06 -4.35
CA ALA A 218 -9.65 7.83 -4.92
C ALA A 218 -9.70 7.66 -6.43
N ARG A 219 -10.86 7.23 -6.93
CA ARG A 219 -11.16 7.12 -8.35
C ARG A 219 -12.20 8.15 -8.78
N ALA A 220 -12.03 8.71 -9.96
CA ALA A 220 -13.06 9.55 -10.56
C ALA A 220 -14.28 8.69 -10.93
N ILE A 221 -15.47 9.13 -10.55
CA ILE A 221 -16.71 8.51 -11.04
C ILE A 221 -16.89 8.95 -12.49
N MET A 222 -16.40 8.15 -13.45
CA MET A 222 -16.74 8.35 -14.86
C MET A 222 -18.22 8.03 -15.02
N ASN A 223 -19.06 9.05 -15.04
CA ASN A 223 -20.50 8.90 -15.27
C ASN A 223 -20.72 8.45 -16.72
N GLY A 224 -20.65 7.15 -16.96
CA GLY A 224 -21.02 6.52 -18.22
C GLY A 224 -22.54 6.59 -18.41
N GLY A 225 -23.05 7.70 -18.92
CA GLY A 225 -24.49 7.84 -19.15
C GLY A 225 -24.95 9.17 -19.77
N GLY A 226 -24.75 9.33 -21.09
CA GLY A 226 -25.73 9.99 -21.97
C GLY A 226 -25.88 11.52 -21.90
N GLY A 227 -25.05 12.24 -22.65
CA GLY A 227 -25.30 13.62 -23.05
C GLY A 227 -24.65 13.90 -24.39
N GLY A 228 -25.45 13.97 -25.45
CA GLY A 228 -24.98 14.23 -26.81
C GLY A 228 -24.22 15.56 -26.91
N GLY A 229 -22.91 15.47 -27.07
CA GLY A 229 -22.04 16.57 -27.42
C GLY A 229 -20.84 15.97 -28.11
N ARG A 230 -20.76 16.14 -29.43
CA ARG A 230 -19.56 15.80 -30.21
C ARG A 230 -18.34 16.32 -29.46
N PRO A 231 -17.31 15.50 -29.16
CA PRO A 231 -16.00 16.05 -28.87
C PRO A 231 -15.61 16.84 -30.12
N GLY A 232 -15.33 18.13 -29.96
CA GLY A 232 -14.68 18.91 -30.99
C GLY A 232 -13.44 18.13 -31.44
N ALA A 233 -13.29 18.01 -32.76
CA ALA A 233 -12.14 17.41 -33.40
C ALA A 233 -10.85 17.92 -32.73
N PHE A 234 -10.21 17.05 -31.96
CA PHE A 234 -8.77 17.12 -31.82
C PHE A 234 -8.23 16.31 -32.99
N ASP A 235 -7.61 17.00 -33.93
CA ASP A 235 -6.98 16.40 -35.11
C ASP A 235 -6.11 15.21 -34.68
N GLU A 236 -6.52 14.01 -35.07
CA GLU A 236 -5.62 12.87 -35.20
C GLU A 236 -4.61 13.22 -36.30
N ALA A 237 -3.47 13.78 -35.89
CA ALA A 237 -2.28 13.78 -36.72
C ALA A 237 -1.87 12.32 -36.95
N TYR A 238 -2.25 11.84 -38.13
CA TYR A 238 -1.84 10.59 -38.75
C TYR A 238 -0.30 10.51 -38.74
N PHE A 239 0.28 9.73 -37.83
CA PHE A 239 1.68 9.31 -37.93
C PHE A 239 1.73 8.10 -38.85
N ASP A 240 1.99 8.38 -40.13
CA ASP A 240 2.34 7.41 -41.15
C ASP A 240 3.71 6.81 -40.79
N TYR A 241 3.75 5.54 -40.35
CA TYR A 241 4.98 4.78 -40.30
C TYR A 241 5.04 3.95 -41.58
N ASP A 242 5.82 4.44 -42.54
CA ASP A 242 6.30 3.64 -43.65
C ASP A 242 7.02 2.40 -43.10
N ASP A 243 6.44 1.25 -43.44
CA ASP A 243 6.95 -0.09 -43.28
C ASP A 243 8.12 -0.31 -44.24
N ASP A 244 9.33 -0.55 -43.70
CA ASP A 244 10.40 -1.33 -44.34
C ASP A 244 11.62 -1.41 -43.38
N GLY A 245 11.72 -2.50 -42.60
CA GLY A 245 12.89 -2.71 -41.74
C GLY A 245 12.84 -3.94 -40.85
N ASP A 246 13.33 -5.06 -41.37
CA ASP A 246 13.71 -6.30 -40.67
C ASP A 246 14.36 -6.06 -39.29
N PHE A 247 13.75 -6.59 -38.22
CA PHE A 247 14.49 -6.97 -37.02
C PHE A 247 13.86 -8.19 -36.34
N SER A 248 14.48 -9.33 -36.60
CA SER A 248 14.31 -10.56 -35.85
C SER A 248 14.70 -10.42 -34.37
N GLY A 249 13.82 -10.86 -33.47
CA GLY A 249 14.19 -11.46 -32.18
C GLY A 249 14.19 -10.58 -30.94
N LEU A 250 13.05 -10.51 -30.23
CA LEU A 250 12.98 -10.39 -28.77
C LEU A 250 11.80 -11.24 -28.25
N PRO A 251 11.96 -12.07 -27.20
CA PRO A 251 10.84 -12.85 -26.66
C PRO A 251 9.87 -11.94 -25.93
N ALA A 252 8.58 -12.08 -26.25
CA ALA A 252 7.49 -11.49 -25.51
C ALA A 252 7.58 -11.91 -24.03
N ALA A 253 7.70 -10.93 -23.12
CA ALA A 253 7.51 -11.16 -21.70
C ALA A 253 6.08 -11.67 -21.50
N ALA A 254 5.97 -12.93 -21.08
CA ALA A 254 4.71 -13.59 -20.87
C ALA A 254 3.93 -12.88 -19.74
N CYS A 255 2.76 -12.35 -20.07
CA CYS A 255 1.75 -11.98 -19.10
C CYS A 255 1.39 -13.22 -18.27
N VAL A 256 1.55 -13.15 -16.95
CA VAL A 256 1.08 -14.21 -16.04
C VAL A 256 -0.42 -13.96 -15.79
N PRO A 257 -1.32 -14.88 -16.18
CA PRO A 257 -2.75 -14.73 -15.89
C PRO A 257 -3.03 -14.96 -14.39
N PRO A 258 -4.14 -14.41 -13.86
CA PRO A 258 -4.59 -14.69 -12.50
C PRO A 258 -4.89 -16.19 -12.30
N ARG A 259 -4.72 -16.67 -11.07
CA ARG A 259 -4.92 -18.08 -10.71
C ARG A 259 -6.37 -18.52 -10.88
N ASP A 260 -6.62 -19.35 -11.89
CA ASP A 260 -7.81 -20.20 -11.98
C ASP A 260 -7.63 -21.43 -11.07
N ASP A 261 -8.02 -21.33 -9.81
CA ASP A 261 -8.24 -22.49 -8.94
C ASP A 261 -9.71 -22.52 -8.48
N LEU A 262 -10.61 -22.76 -9.44
CA LEU A 262 -11.98 -23.20 -9.19
C LEU A 262 -11.95 -24.74 -9.06
N GLN A 263 -11.68 -25.23 -7.85
CA GLN A 263 -11.95 -26.63 -7.51
C GLN A 263 -13.39 -26.78 -7.06
N ASP A 264 -14.16 -27.30 -8.00
CA ASP A 264 -15.40 -28.04 -7.86
C ASP A 264 -15.43 -28.92 -6.59
N PHE A 265 -16.33 -28.56 -5.66
CA PHE A 265 -16.92 -29.51 -4.73
C PHE A 265 -18.43 -29.37 -4.81
N GLY A 266 -19.03 -30.12 -5.73
CA GLY A 266 -20.43 -30.50 -5.65
C GLY A 266 -20.75 -31.21 -4.33
N GLY A 267 -21.78 -30.72 -3.64
CA GLY A 267 -22.33 -31.33 -2.43
C GLY A 267 -23.56 -30.56 -1.96
N ASP A 268 -24.74 -31.08 -2.28
CA ASP A 268 -26.07 -30.59 -1.91
C ASP A 268 -26.21 -30.24 -0.42
N PHE A 269 -26.76 -29.05 -0.09
CA PHE A 269 -27.77 -28.93 0.97
C PHE A 269 -28.58 -27.61 0.90
N VAL A 270 -29.84 -27.76 0.46
CA VAL A 270 -31.09 -27.15 0.96
C VAL A 270 -31.13 -25.65 1.31
N SER A 271 -31.92 -24.94 0.49
CA SER A 271 -32.60 -23.67 0.73
C SER A 271 -33.19 -23.52 2.13
N THR A 272 -32.92 -22.40 2.82
CA THR A 272 -33.89 -21.80 3.75
C THR A 272 -33.70 -20.28 3.81
N ALA A 273 -34.48 -19.58 2.98
CA ALA A 273 -34.92 -18.22 3.27
C ALA A 273 -36.18 -18.32 4.14
N ALA A 274 -36.11 -17.96 5.43
CA ALA A 274 -37.23 -17.48 6.26
C ALA A 274 -36.82 -17.29 7.73
N ALA A 275 -36.89 -16.04 8.21
CA ALA A 275 -37.22 -15.58 9.58
C ALA A 275 -36.60 -14.17 9.77
N ALA A 276 -37.21 -13.09 9.29
CA ALA A 276 -38.36 -12.40 9.87
C ALA A 276 -38.19 -12.05 11.36
N ALA A 277 -37.85 -10.78 11.59
CA ALA A 277 -38.52 -9.87 12.51
C ALA A 277 -39.13 -10.46 13.80
N ALA A 278 -38.46 -10.24 14.92
CA ALA A 278 -39.11 -10.05 16.23
C ALA A 278 -38.10 -9.45 17.21
N PHE A 279 -38.18 -8.13 17.48
CA PHE A 279 -38.13 -7.52 18.82
C PHE A 279 -38.27 -6.00 18.70
N ARG A 280 -39.51 -5.55 18.47
CA ARG A 280 -40.06 -4.33 19.05
C ARG A 280 -41.31 -4.77 19.81
N GLY A 281 -41.29 -4.54 21.12
CA GLY A 281 -42.29 -4.93 22.10
C GLY A 281 -41.68 -4.77 23.47
#